data_AF-A0A3P7J3M5-F1
#
_entry.id   AF-A0A3P7J3M5-F1
#
_cell.length_a   1.000
_cell.length_b   1.000
_cell.length_c   1.000
_cell.angle_alpha   90.00
_cell.angle_beta   90.00
_cell.angle_gamma   90.00
#
_symmetry.space_group_name_H-M   'P 1'
#
loop_
_entity.id
_entity.type
_entity.pdbx_description
1 polymer ?
#
loop_
_entity_poly.entity_id
_entity_poly.type
_entity_poly.pdbx_seq_one_letter_code
_entity_poly.pdbx_strand_id
1 'polypeptide(L)' 'MLQRWGQCVQQFRNVDVLRRVGGQWQSAALSVATCCDCKVRAGTEVHSLVVGERTRILVS' A
#
# COMPACT_ATOMS: atom_id res chain seq x y z
N MET A 1 -5.98 15.61 1.57
CA MET A 1 -6.86 14.62 0.91
C MET A 1 -6.40 14.43 -0.53
N LEU A 2 -6.03 13.21 -0.93
CA LEU A 2 -5.68 12.87 -2.33
C LEU A 2 -6.91 12.73 -3.26
N GLN A 3 -8.13 12.88 -2.74
CA GLN A 3 -9.38 12.53 -3.42
C GLN A 3 -9.59 13.16 -4.81
N ARG A 4 -8.94 14.30 -5.11
CA ARG A 4 -9.04 14.94 -6.43
C ARG A 4 -7.94 14.52 -7.41
N TRP A 5 -6.78 14.07 -6.91
CA TRP A 5 -5.55 13.88 -7.71
C TRP A 5 -5.05 12.43 -7.72
N GLY A 6 -5.68 11.55 -6.94
CA GLY A 6 -5.31 10.15 -6.85
C GLY A 6 -6.25 9.34 -5.96
N GLN A 7 -5.89 8.09 -5.73
CA GLN A 7 -6.60 7.17 -4.85
C GLN A 7 -5.62 6.48 -3.90
N CYS A 8 -6.05 6.28 -2.66
CA CYS A 8 -5.35 5.47 -1.69
C CYS A 8 -5.85 4.02 -1.79
N VAL A 9 -4.93 3.08 -1.95
CA VAL A 9 -5.24 1.64 -1.94
C VAL A 9 -4.63 1.05 -0.68
N GLN A 10 -5.48 0.60 0.23
CA GLN A 10 -5.04 -0.07 1.44
C GLN A 10 -4.58 -1.49 1.10
N GLN A 11 -3.33 -1.79 1.42
CA GLN A 11 -2.78 -3.13 1.31
C GLN A 11 -3.02 -3.89 2.61
N PHE A 12 -3.54 -5.11 2.46
CA PHE A 12 -3.77 -6.04 3.55
C PHE A 12 -2.81 -7.22 3.41
N ARG A 13 -2.30 -7.69 4.55
CA ARG A 13 -1.56 -8.95 4.63
C ARG A 13 -2.21 -9.85 5.65
N ASN A 14 -2.21 -11.13 5.35
CA ASN A 14 -2.64 -12.14 6.29
C ASN A 14 -1.44 -12.52 7.17
N VAL A 15 -1.68 -12.54 8.47
CA VAL A 15 -0.75 -13.07 9.46
C VAL A 15 -1.40 -14.27 10.13
N ASP A 16 -0.66 -15.37 10.19
CA ASP A 16 -1.11 -16.56 10.91
C ASP A 16 -0.85 -16.39 12.40
N VAL A 17 -1.90 -16.55 13.19
CA VAL A 17 -1.86 -16.44 14.65
C VAL A 17 -2.48 -17.68 15.28
N LEU A 18 -2.13 -17.93 16.53
CA LEU A 18 -2.81 -18.93 17.34
C LEU A 18 -3.93 -18.26 18.13
N ARG A 19 -5.15 -18.76 17.99
CA ARG A 19 -6.31 -18.35 18.77
C ARG A 19 -6.71 -19.47 19.72
N ARG A 20 -7.03 -19.13 20.97
CA ARG A 20 -7.53 -20.09 21.95
C ARG A 20 -9.05 -20.25 21.81
N VAL A 21 -9.52 -21.47 21.53
CA VAL A 21 -10.94 -21.81 21.37
C VAL A 21 -11.22 -23.09 22.15
N GLY A 22 -12.13 -23.03 23.12
CA GLY A 22 -12.45 -24.19 23.98
C GLY A 22 -11.23 -24.73 24.75
N GLY A 23 -10.30 -23.86 25.15
CA GLY A 23 -9.09 -24.23 25.89
C GLY A 23 -7.93 -24.71 25.01
N GLN A 24 -8.17 -25.05 23.74
CA GLN A 24 -7.17 -25.51 22.78
C GLN A 24 -6.67 -24.38 21.88
N TRP A 25 -5.42 -24.47 21.43
CA TRP A 25 -4.84 -23.55 20.45
C TRP A 25 -5.19 -23.99 19.02
N GLN A 26 -5.67 -23.06 18.20
CA GLN A 26 -6.02 -23.30 16.81
C GLN A 26 -5.40 -22.20 15.93
N SER A 27 -4.91 -22.56 14.75
CA SER A 27 -4.43 -21.58 13.77
C SER A 27 -5.59 -20.77 13.20
N ALA A 28 -5.39 -19.46 13.10
CA ALA A 28 -6.31 -18.53 12.47
C ALA A 28 -5.53 -17.49 11.67
N ALA A 29 -6.06 -17.09 10.52
CA ALA A 29 -5.50 -15.99 9.74
C ALA A 29 -6.19 -14.67 10.15
N LEU A 30 -5.39 -13.66 10.49
CA LEU A 30 -5.88 -12.28 10.67
C LEU A 30 -5.43 -11.44 9.48
N SER A 31 -6.38 -10.72 8.87
CA SER A 31 -6.07 -9.75 7.83
C SER A 31 -5.76 -8.40 8.47
N VAL A 32 -4.54 -7.90 8.26
CA VAL A 32 -4.06 -6.66 8.86
C VAL A 32 -3.74 -5.67 7.74
N ALA A 33 -4.22 -4.44 7.91
CA ALA A 33 -3.86 -3.29 7.08
C ALA A 33 -2.38 -2.94 7.32
N THR A 34 -1.50 -3.20 6.35
CA THR A 34 -0.03 -3.04 6.54
C THR A 34 0.57 -1.84 5.83
N CYS A 35 -0.02 -1.39 4.71
CA CYS A 35 0.52 -0.28 3.92
C CYS A 35 -0.61 0.44 3.18
N CYS A 36 -0.42 1.72 2.87
CA CYS A 36 -1.34 2.50 2.05
C CYS A 36 -0.60 3.01 0.82
N ASP A 37 -0.97 2.50 -0.36
CA ASP A 37 -0.38 2.93 -1.62
C ASP A 37 -1.15 4.11 -2.17
N CYS A 38 -0.46 5.25 -2.31
CA CYS A 38 -1.04 6.43 -2.94
C CYS A 38 -0.79 6.38 -4.45
N LYS A 39 -1.84 6.15 -5.24
CA LYS A 39 -1.77 6.17 -6.70
C LYS A 39 -2.23 7.53 -7.22
N VAL A 40 -1.33 8.29 -7.82
CA VAL A 40 -1.64 9.58 -8.46
C VAL A 40 -2.11 9.34 -9.90
N ARG A 41 -3.13 10.08 -10.35
CA ARG A 41 -3.68 9.95 -11.70
C ARG A 41 -2.61 10.37 -12.73
N ALA A 42 -2.26 9.45 -13.64
CA ALA A 42 -1.28 9.70 -14.69
C ALA A 42 -1.73 10.83 -15.64
N GLY A 43 -0.78 11.59 -16.19
CA GLY A 43 -1.04 12.71 -17.10
C GLY A 43 -1.48 14.02 -16.44
N THR A 44 -1.52 14.08 -15.10
CA THR A 44 -1.70 15.33 -14.36
C THR A 44 -0.34 15.99 -14.09
N GLU A 45 -0.27 17.32 -14.01
CA GLU A 45 0.96 18.06 -13.66
C GLU A 45 1.57 17.61 -12.32
N VAL A 46 0.71 17.10 -11.42
CA VAL A 46 1.09 16.59 -10.10
C VAL A 46 1.79 15.23 -10.18
N HIS A 47 1.53 14.45 -11.23
CA HIS A 47 2.07 13.11 -11.38
C HIS A 47 3.61 13.11 -11.44
N SER A 48 4.21 14.05 -12.19
CA SER A 48 5.67 14.18 -12.30
C SER A 48 6.33 14.65 -10.99
N LEU A 49 5.63 15.46 -10.19
CA LEU A 49 6.10 15.91 -8.87
C LEU A 49 6.17 14.77 -7.85
N VAL A 50 5.21 13.83 -7.89
CA VAL A 50 5.08 12.77 -6.87
C VAL A 50 5.85 11.50 -7.26
N VAL A 51 5.81 11.11 -8.54
CA VAL A 51 6.51 9.91 -9.04
C VAL A 51 7.96 10.21 -9.39
N GLY A 52 8.30 11.49 -9.57
CA GLY A 52 9.58 11.95 -10.10
C GLY A 52 9.65 11.78 -11.61
N GLU A 53 10.27 12.74 -12.30
CA GLU A 53 10.70 12.50 -13.68
C GLU A 53 11.88 11.53 -13.69
N ARG A 54 11.78 10.45 -14.48
CA ARG A 54 12.97 9.68 -14.86
C ARG A 54 13.78 10.48 -15.86
N THR A 55 14.43 11.55 -15.41
CA THR A 55 15.58 12.07 -16.15
C THR A 55 16.66 10.99 -16.04
N ARG A 56 16.93 10.28 -17.15
CA ARG A 56 18.16 9.47 -17.25
C ARG A 56 19.31 10.45 -17.09
N ILE A 57 19.85 10.56 -15.88
CA ILE A 57 21.15 11.18 -15.67
C ILE A 57 22.15 10.22 -16.33
N LEU A 58 22.45 10.48 -17.60
CA LEU A 58 23.66 9.96 -18.22
C LEU A 58 24.80 10.67 -17.48
N VAL A 59 25.40 9.97 -16.52
CA VAL A 59 26.67 10.40 -15.91
C VAL A 59 27.73 10.22 -16.99
N SER A 60 28.03 11.31 -17.70
CA SER A 60 29.21 11.45 -18.56
C SER A 60 30.44 11.75 -17.73
#